data_AF-A0A9X8RHM1-F1
#
_entry.id   AF-A0A9X8RHM1-F1
#
_cell.length_a   1.000
_cell.length_b   1.000
_cell.length_c   1.000
_cell.angle_alpha   90.00
_cell.angle_beta   90.00
_cell.angle_gamma   90.00
#
_symmetry.space_group_name_H-M   'P 1'
#
loop_
_entity.id
_entity.type
_entity.pdbx_description
1 polymer ?
#
loop_
_entity_poly.entity_id
_entity_poly.type
_entity_poly.pdbx_seq_one_letter_code
_entity_poly.pdbx_strand_id
1 'polypeptide(L)'
;MKKKKPDIIVAVVHSGEEPKNPKHPGNRIKELATTVDGIDAIVASHTHEKIDEHEYKNKSGEKVIVTQPGEHGKYYSKITFKVNKEKGSWIINDKFSKTIEVE
;
A
#
# COMPACT_ATOMS: atom_id res chain seq x y z
N MET A 1 -12.83 11.70 0.84
CA MET A 1 -12.88 10.28 1.27
C MET A 1 -13.63 10.09 2.59
N LYS A 2 -13.27 10.77 3.69
CA LYS A 2 -13.92 10.62 5.02
C LYS A 2 -15.46 10.79 5.03
N LYS A 3 -16.05 11.61 4.14
CA LYS A 3 -17.51 11.82 4.06
C LYS A 3 -18.32 10.56 3.73
N LYS A 4 -17.75 9.61 2.97
CA LYS A 4 -18.42 8.34 2.64
C LYS A 4 -18.12 7.20 3.63
N LYS A 5 -17.26 7.46 4.63
CA LYS A 5 -16.84 6.50 5.67
C LYS A 5 -16.45 5.12 5.10
N PRO A 6 -15.45 5.05 4.20
CA PRO A 6 -14.93 3.75 3.76
C PRO A 6 -14.35 2.98 4.95
N ASP A 7 -14.59 1.68 4.99
CA ASP A 7 -13.98 0.79 5.99
C ASP A 7 -12.53 0.41 5.67
N ILE A 8 -12.19 0.35 4.38
CA ILE A 8 -10.84 0.01 3.89
C ILE A 8 -10.46 0.96 2.77
N ILE A 9 -9.24 1.49 2.79
CA ILE A 9 -8.70 2.36 1.75
C ILE A 9 -7.45 1.72 1.14
N VAL A 10 -7.52 1.41 -0.16
CA VAL A 10 -6.36 0.99 -0.96
C VAL A 10 -6.00 2.13 -1.91
N ALA A 11 -4.76 2.61 -1.83
CA ALA A 11 -4.24 3.60 -2.78
C ALA A 11 -3.49 2.89 -3.91
N VAL A 12 -3.80 3.24 -5.15
CA VAL A 12 -3.03 2.78 -6.33
C VAL A 12 -2.30 3.99 -6.87
N VAL A 13 -0.97 3.97 -6.80
CA VAL A 13 -0.16 5.16 -7.02
C VAL A 13 1.00 4.82 -7.95
N HIS A 14 1.08 5.53 -9.06
CA HIS A 14 2.21 5.41 -9.99
C HIS A 14 3.43 6.20 -9.47
N SER A 15 4.12 5.62 -8.48
CA SER A 15 5.33 6.17 -7.86
C SER A 15 6.10 5.03 -7.21
N GLY A 16 7.43 5.12 -7.19
CA GLY A 16 8.27 4.21 -6.41
C GLY A 16 8.34 4.60 -4.94
N GLU A 17 9.03 3.76 -4.17
CA GLU A 17 9.06 3.87 -2.71
C GLU A 17 9.82 5.07 -2.18
N GLU A 18 11.08 5.22 -2.60
CA GLU A 18 11.96 6.33 -2.24
C GLU A 18 12.76 6.81 -3.47
N PRO A 19 13.15 8.09 -3.50
CA PRO A 19 13.94 8.61 -4.60
C PRO A 19 15.39 8.16 -4.45
N LYS A 20 16.02 7.72 -5.54
CA LYS A 20 17.46 7.41 -5.55
C LYS A 20 18.33 8.66 -5.35
N ASN A 21 17.81 9.84 -5.71
CA ASN A 21 18.49 11.12 -5.54
C ASN A 21 17.53 12.14 -4.88
N PRO A 22 17.87 12.74 -3.73
CA PRO A 22 17.02 13.70 -3.02
C PRO A 22 16.61 14.93 -3.86
N LYS A 23 17.43 15.32 -4.85
CA LYS A 23 17.13 16.43 -5.77
C LYS A 23 16.02 16.11 -6.77
N HIS A 24 15.64 14.84 -6.93
CA HIS A 24 14.59 14.37 -7.83
C HIS A 24 13.57 13.55 -7.05
N PRO A 25 12.59 14.22 -6.41
CA PRO A 25 11.74 13.61 -5.40
C PRO A 25 10.63 12.68 -5.92
N GLY A 26 10.64 12.26 -7.18
CA GLY A 26 9.47 11.65 -7.85
C GLY A 26 8.90 10.39 -7.19
N ASN A 27 9.67 9.68 -6.37
CA ASN A 27 9.25 8.49 -5.64
C ASN A 27 8.92 8.82 -4.18
N ARG A 28 7.64 8.76 -3.79
CA ARG A 28 7.16 9.21 -2.48
C ARG A 28 6.25 8.22 -1.75
N ILE A 29 6.22 6.94 -2.10
CA ILE A 29 5.27 6.02 -1.44
C ILE A 29 5.54 5.87 0.06
N LYS A 30 6.80 5.85 0.48
CA LYS A 30 7.12 5.82 1.92
C LYS A 30 6.67 7.07 2.66
N GLU A 31 6.85 8.25 2.05
CA GLU A 31 6.35 9.51 2.61
C GLU A 31 4.81 9.48 2.71
N LEU A 32 4.13 9.02 1.66
CA LEU A 32 2.67 8.87 1.66
C LEU A 32 2.19 7.91 2.76
N ALA A 33 2.81 6.73 2.86
CA ALA A 33 2.47 5.71 3.85
C ALA A 33 2.69 6.16 5.30
N THR A 34 3.69 7.01 5.53
CA THR A 34 4.06 7.48 6.88
C THR A 34 3.36 8.78 7.28
N THR A 35 2.86 9.58 6.33
CA THR A 35 2.32 10.92 6.62
C THR A 35 0.82 11.08 6.45
N VAL A 36 0.15 10.16 5.74
CA VAL A 36 -1.29 10.22 5.47
C VAL A 36 -2.04 9.16 6.28
N ASP A 37 -2.94 9.62 7.14
CA ASP A 37 -3.76 8.74 7.96
C ASP A 37 -4.91 8.09 7.18
N GLY A 38 -5.27 6.87 7.57
CA GLY A 38 -6.41 6.13 7.02
C GLY A 38 -6.16 5.39 5.70
N ILE A 39 -4.92 5.32 5.19
CA ILE A 39 -4.58 4.41 4.08
C ILE A 39 -4.26 3.05 4.67
N ASP A 40 -4.86 1.98 4.14
CA ASP A 40 -4.59 0.63 4.62
C ASP A 40 -3.49 -0.09 3.86
N ALA A 41 -3.50 0.06 2.55
CA ALA A 41 -2.52 -0.54 1.66
C ALA A 41 -2.24 0.37 0.47
N ILE A 42 -1.03 0.25 -0.09
CA ILE A 42 -0.61 0.96 -1.28
C ILE A 42 -0.08 -0.04 -2.32
N VAL A 43 -0.60 0.07 -3.53
CA VAL A 43 -0.01 -0.55 -4.72
C VAL A 43 0.86 0.50 -5.41
N ALA A 44 2.17 0.35 -5.27
CA ALA A 44 3.19 1.20 -5.87
C ALA A 44 3.53 0.77 -7.30
N SER A 45 4.31 1.59 -8.02
CA SER A 45 4.77 1.29 -9.39
C SER A 45 5.98 2.18 -9.75
N HIS A 46 6.18 2.47 -11.03
CA HIS A 46 7.20 3.38 -11.56
C HIS A 46 8.65 2.87 -11.52
N THR A 47 9.13 2.31 -10.40
CA THR A 47 10.54 1.90 -10.31
C THR A 47 10.85 0.50 -10.83
N HIS A 48 9.82 -0.27 -11.21
CA HIS A 48 9.94 -1.65 -11.71
C HIS A 48 10.51 -2.66 -10.69
N GLU A 49 10.70 -2.25 -9.43
CA GLU A 49 11.08 -3.10 -8.32
C GLU A 49 9.96 -4.11 -7.97
N LYS A 50 10.34 -5.32 -7.54
CA LYS A 50 9.43 -6.31 -6.97
C LYS A 50 9.41 -6.18 -5.45
N ILE A 51 8.29 -5.69 -4.91
CA ILE A 51 8.08 -5.56 -3.47
C ILE A 51 6.91 -6.46 -3.08
N ASP A 52 7.21 -7.56 -2.39
CA ASP A 52 6.18 -8.46 -1.85
C ASP A 52 5.33 -7.72 -0.81
N GLU A 53 6.00 -7.17 0.20
CA GLU A 53 5.41 -6.37 1.25
C GLU A 53 6.49 -5.55 1.95
N HIS A 54 6.27 -4.24 2.07
CA HIS A 54 6.90 -3.41 3.08
C HIS A 54 5.84 -2.87 4.03
N GLU A 55 6.20 -2.75 5.31
CA GLU A 55 5.30 -2.22 6.34
C GLU A 55 5.80 -0.85 6.84
N TYR A 56 4.86 0.09 6.94
CA TYR A 56 5.08 1.41 7.51
C TYR A 56 4.05 1.70 8.60
N LYS A 57 4.32 2.75 9.39
CA LYS A 57 3.36 3.32 10.33
C LYS A 57 3.08 4.77 9.95
N ASN A 58 1.80 5.13 9.87
CA ASN A 58 1.40 6.52 9.67
C ASN A 58 1.53 7.34 10.98
N LYS A 59 1.16 8.62 10.94
CA LYS A 59 1.22 9.52 12.10
C LYS A 59 0.33 9.07 13.25
N SER A 60 -0.78 8.41 12.94
CA SER A 60 -1.70 7.82 13.92
C SER A 60 -1.20 6.47 14.47
N GLY A 61 -0.05 5.98 14.01
CA GLY A 61 0.53 4.69 14.41
C GLY A 61 -0.10 3.47 13.72
N GLU A 62 -1.02 3.68 12.78
CA GLU A 62 -1.69 2.61 12.05
C GLU A 62 -0.72 2.02 11.02
N LYS A 63 -0.76 0.69 10.88
CA LYS A 63 0.04 -0.05 9.90
C LYS A 63 -0.43 0.28 8.48
N VAL A 64 0.49 0.50 7.55
CA VAL A 64 0.24 0.63 6.11
C VAL A 64 1.15 -0.36 5.37
N ILE A 65 0.58 -1.24 4.55
CA ILE A 65 1.37 -2.20 3.75
C ILE A 65 1.56 -1.68 2.33
N VAL A 66 2.73 -1.91 1.74
CA VAL A 66 3.10 -1.44 0.40
C VAL A 66 3.58 -2.63 -0.44
N THR A 67 3.07 -2.75 -1.65
CA THR A 67 3.48 -3.79 -2.63
C THR A 67 3.70 -3.17 -4.01
N GLN A 68 4.59 -3.77 -4.79
CA GLN A 68 4.87 -3.37 -6.17
C GLN A 68 5.13 -4.61 -7.03
N PRO A 69 4.32 -4.87 -8.07
CA PRO A 69 4.41 -6.10 -8.85
C PRO A 69 5.43 -6.02 -10.01
N GLY A 70 6.62 -5.49 -9.76
CA GLY A 70 7.70 -5.45 -10.75
C GLY A 70 7.32 -4.76 -12.05
N GLU A 71 7.60 -5.40 -13.18
CA GLU A 71 7.46 -4.84 -14.53
C GLU A 71 6.92 -5.87 -15.53
N HIS A 72 6.47 -5.36 -16.68
CA HIS A 72 6.13 -6.14 -17.87
C HIS A 72 5.10 -7.26 -17.66
N GLY A 73 4.25 -7.14 -16.64
CA GLY A 73 3.26 -8.16 -16.31
C GLY A 73 3.85 -9.46 -15.81
N LYS A 74 5.12 -9.49 -15.39
CA LYS A 74 5.75 -10.68 -14.79
C LYS A 74 5.07 -11.10 -13.49
N TYR A 75 4.53 -10.13 -12.73
CA TYR A 75 3.87 -10.37 -11.46
C TYR A 75 2.57 -9.58 -11.31
N TYR A 76 1.71 -10.01 -10.39
CA TYR A 76 0.61 -9.23 -9.84
C TYR A 76 0.65 -9.21 -8.30
N SER A 77 0.18 -8.13 -7.69
CA SER A 77 0.12 -8.01 -6.22
C SER A 77 -1.15 -8.69 -5.69
N LYS A 78 -0.99 -9.62 -4.75
CA LYS A 78 -2.07 -10.24 -3.98
C LYS A 78 -2.07 -9.65 -2.57
N ILE A 79 -3.06 -8.81 -2.27
CA ILE A 79 -3.28 -8.24 -0.94
C ILE A 79 -4.41 -9.00 -0.24
N THR A 80 -4.18 -9.41 1.01
CA THR A 80 -5.17 -10.10 1.84
C THR A 80 -5.51 -9.25 3.06
N PHE A 81 -6.79 -9.01 3.29
CA PHE A 81 -7.30 -8.39 4.51
C PHE A 81 -8.10 -9.44 5.30
N LYS A 82 -7.73 -9.66 6.57
CA LYS A 82 -8.55 -10.45 7.50
C LYS A 82 -9.46 -9.50 8.27
N VAL A 83 -10.76 -9.55 7.98
CA VAL A 83 -11.73 -8.57 8.51
C VAL A 83 -12.81 -9.23 9.36
N ASN A 84 -13.27 -8.51 10.38
CA ASN A 84 -14.48 -8.83 11.14
C ASN A 84 -15.48 -7.70 11.01
N LYS A 85 -16.78 -8.03 11.03
CA LYS A 85 -17.84 -7.01 11.01
C LYS A 85 -18.27 -6.69 12.44
N GLU A 86 -18.12 -5.43 12.83
CA GLU A 86 -18.50 -4.94 14.16
C GLU A 86 -19.39 -3.72 14.03
N LYS A 87 -20.58 -3.76 14.66
CA LYS A 87 -21.54 -2.64 14.70
C LYS A 87 -21.80 -2.00 13.32
N GLY A 88 -21.79 -2.82 12.27
CA GLY A 88 -22.04 -2.40 10.89
C GLY A 88 -20.82 -1.91 10.10
N SER A 89 -19.62 -1.84 10.71
CA SER A 89 -18.35 -1.47 10.05
C SER A 89 -17.42 -2.69 9.91
N TRP A 90 -16.54 -2.69 8.91
CA TRP A 90 -15.51 -3.73 8.76
C TRP A 90 -14.22 -3.29 9.46
N ILE A 91 -13.73 -4.14 10.35
CA ILE A 91 -12.49 -3.92 11.11
C ILE A 91 -11.41 -4.85 10.58
N ILE A 92 -10.25 -4.30 10.22
CA ILE A 92 -9.09 -5.07 9.77
C ILE A 92 -8.36 -5.62 11.01
N ASN A 93 -8.40 -6.94 11.20
CA ASN A 93 -7.65 -7.61 12.25
C ASN A 93 -6.19 -7.86 11.83
N ASP A 94 -5.98 -8.10 10.53
CA ASP A 94 -4.67 -8.36 9.95
C ASP A 94 -4.68 -8.04 8.45
N LYS A 95 -3.52 -7.69 7.90
CA LYS A 95 -3.33 -7.44 6.47
C LYS A 95 -1.90 -7.77 6.06
N PHE A 96 -1.78 -8.40 4.89
CA PHE A 96 -0.49 -8.73 4.30
C PHE A 96 -0.56 -8.79 2.77
N SER A 97 0.58 -8.68 2.09
CA SER A 97 0.70 -8.78 0.63
C SER A 97 1.84 -9.66 0.15
N LYS A 98 1.73 -10.13 -1.10
CA LYS A 98 2.80 -10.80 -1.83
C LYS A 98 2.66 -10.55 -3.33
N THR A 99 3.76 -10.53 -4.07
CA THR A 99 3.70 -10.56 -5.54
C THR A 99 3.69 -12.01 -6.03
N ILE A 100 2.83 -12.30 -7.00
CA ILE A 100 2.63 -13.63 -7.58
C ILE A 100 3.01 -13.55 -9.06
N GLU A 101 3.82 -14.51 -9.52
CA GLU A 101 4.23 -14.59 -10.92
C GLU A 101 3.04 -14.95 -11.82
N VAL A 102 2.99 -14.37 -13.02
CA VAL A 102 1.95 -14.66 -14.00
C VAL A 102 2.38 -15.89 -14.81
N GLU A 103 1.49 -16.89 -14.89
CA GLU A 103 1.65 -18.12 -15.69
C GLU A 103 1.51 -17.88 -17.20
#